data_AF-A0A352XDM8-F1
#
_entry.id   AF-A0A352XDM8-F1
#
_cell.length_a   1.000
_cell.length_b   1.000
_cell.length_c   1.000
_cell.angle_alpha   90.00
_cell.angle_beta   90.00
_cell.angle_gamma   90.00
#
_symmetry.space_group_name_H-M   'P 1'
#
loop_
_entity.id
_entity.type
_entity.pdbx_description
1 polymer ?
#
loop_
_entity_poly.entity_id
_entity_poly.type
_entity_poly.pdbx_seq_one_letter_code
_entity_poly.pdbx_strand_id
1 'polypeptide(L)' 'CFLEKSNVIRSRVFPGLWLAASDLLAGNMTKVLSVLQEGLAAAEHGVFVEKLANYHE' A
#
# COMPACT_ATOMS: atom_id res chain seq x y z
N CYS A 1 -11.34 22.55 11.42
CA CYS A 1 -10.05 22.82 10.75
C CYS A 1 -9.33 21.50 10.52
N PHE A 2 -9.31 21.06 9.26
CA PHE A 2 -8.32 20.17 8.63
C PHE A 2 -7.96 18.81 9.28
N LEU A 3 -8.80 17.80 9.05
CA LEU A 3 -8.35 16.40 8.98
C LEU A 3 -8.92 15.74 7.72
N GLU A 4 -8.75 16.40 6.58
CA GLU A 4 -9.08 15.80 5.29
C GLU A 4 -7.86 15.09 4.69
N LYS A 5 -8.02 13.77 4.60
CA LYS A 5 -7.68 12.96 3.41
C LYS A 5 -6.23 12.51 3.29
N SER A 6 -5.98 11.34 3.88
CA SER A 6 -5.38 10.18 3.21
C SER A 6 -4.20 10.49 2.27
N ASN A 7 -3.08 10.96 2.80
CA ASN A 7 -1.81 11.02 2.08
C ASN A 7 -1.23 9.61 1.86
N VAL A 8 -2.00 8.70 1.27
CA VAL A 8 -1.58 7.33 1.03
C VAL A 8 -0.78 7.30 -0.28
N ILE A 9 0.53 7.08 -0.16
CA ILE A 9 1.43 6.82 -1.27
C ILE A 9 1.20 5.39 -1.74
N ARG A 10 0.92 5.22 -3.03
CA ARG A 10 0.80 3.91 -3.68
C ARG A 10 2.03 3.67 -4.56
N SER A 11 2.70 2.55 -4.36
CA SER A 11 3.80 2.16 -5.25
C SER A 11 3.26 1.69 -6.59
N ARG A 12 3.79 2.24 -7.68
CA ARG A 12 3.50 1.79 -9.06
C ARG A 12 4.28 0.52 -9.44
N VAL A 13 5.41 0.28 -8.77
CA VAL A 13 6.30 -0.86 -9.04
C VAL A 13 5.86 -2.09 -8.22
N PHE A 14 5.29 -1.85 -7.04
CA PHE A 14 4.70 -2.87 -6.17
C PHE A 14 3.20 -2.57 -5.95
N PRO A 15 2.33 -3.04 -6.85
CA PRO A 15 0.88 -2.98 -6.66
C PRO A 15 0.49 -3.58 -5.31
N GLY A 16 -0.26 -2.81 -4.52
CA GLY A 16 -0.67 -3.17 -3.16
C GLY A 16 0.26 -2.66 -2.05
N LEU A 17 1.43 -2.10 -2.37
CA LEU A 17 2.26 -1.41 -1.38
C LEU A 17 1.74 0.02 -1.19
N TRP A 18 0.88 0.18 -0.19
CA TRP A 18 0.26 1.45 0.18
C TRP A 18 0.81 1.93 1.53
N LEU A 19 1.24 3.19 1.59
CA LEU A 19 1.85 3.78 2.77
C LEU A 19 1.17 5.11 3.09
N ALA A 20 0.59 5.24 4.28
CA ALA A 20 0.09 6.52 4.75
C ALA A 20 1.26 7.46 5.08
N ALA A 21 1.59 8.39 4.19
CA ALA A 21 2.72 9.31 4.34
C ALA A 21 2.57 10.21 5.56
N SER A 22 1.35 10.66 5.87
CA SER A 22 1.08 11.42 7.10
C SER A 22 1.42 10.61 8.35
N ASP A 23 1.00 9.35 8.39
CA ASP A 23 1.24 8.47 9.53
C ASP A 23 2.69 8.01 9.61
N LEU A 24 3.36 7.85 8.47
CA LEU A 24 4.80 7.58 8.40
C LEU A 24 5.60 8.76 8.97
N LEU A 25 5.25 10.00 8.59
CA LEU A 25 5.85 11.22 9.12
C LEU A 25 5.52 11.42 10.61
N ALA A 26 4.34 10.99 11.05
CA ALA A 26 3.93 11.04 12.45
C ALA A 26 4.46 9.87 13.30
N GLY A 27 5.16 8.88 12.71
CA GLY A 27 5.63 7.68 13.39
C GLY A 27 4.51 6.71 13.81
N ASN A 28 3.30 6.85 13.27
CA ASN A 28 2.15 6.01 13.57
C ASN A 28 2.14 4.73 12.72
N MET A 29 3.01 3.79 13.08
CA MET A 29 3.18 2.53 12.35
C MET A 29 1.90 1.67 12.29
N THR A 30 1.00 1.76 13.29
CA THR A 30 -0.25 1.00 13.29
C THR A 30 -1.14 1.38 12.12
N LYS A 31 -1.29 2.68 11.84
CA LYS A 31 -2.06 3.14 10.67
C LYS A 31 -1.35 2.85 9.36
N VAL A 32 -0.03 3.01 9.31
CA VAL A 32 0.75 2.64 8.12
C VAL A 32 0.55 1.16 7.78
N LEU A 33 0.58 0.28 8.77
CA LEU A 33 0.35 -1.16 8.58
C LEU A 33 -1.09 -1.50 8.20
N SER A 34 -2.09 -0.80 8.77
CA SER A 34 -3.49 -0.99 8.36
C SER A 34 -3.69 -0.67 6.88
N VAL A 35 -3.16 0.48 6.43
CA VAL A 35 -3.24 0.91 5.03
C VAL A 35 -2.46 -0.04 4.11
N LEU A 36 -1.33 -0.57 4.58
CA LEU A 36 -0.58 -1.58 3.86
C LEU A 36 -1.41 -2.87 3.68
N GLN A 37 -2.06 -3.35 4.74
CA GLN A 37 -2.90 -4.54 4.66
C GLN A 37 -4.09 -4.36 3.71
N GLU A 38 -4.71 -3.18 3.70
CA GLU A 38 -5.75 -2.83 2.73
C GLU A 38 -5.23 -2.87 1.28
N GLY A 39 -4.01 -2.38 1.05
CA GLY A 39 -3.36 -2.43 -0.26
C GLY A 39 -3.01 -3.86 -0.70
N LEU A 40 -2.52 -4.69 0.22
CA LEU A 40 -2.21 -6.10 -0.05
C LEU A 40 -3.48 -6.92 -0.32
N ALA A 41 -4.60 -6.56 0.29
CA ALA A 41 -5.91 -7.17 0.02
C ALA A 41 -6.53 -6.70 -1.31
N ALA A 42 -5.99 -5.66 -1.95
CA ALA A 42 -6.49 -5.19 -3.22
C ALA A 42 -6.20 -6.19 -4.35
N ALA A 43 -7.15 -6.32 -5.28
CA ALA A 43 -7.02 -7.23 -6.44
C ALA A 43 -5.77 -6.93 -7.30
N GLU A 44 -5.29 -5.68 -7.30
CA GLU A 44 -4.06 -5.27 -7.98
C GLU A 44 -2.82 -6.04 -7.46
N HIS A 45 -2.78 -6.35 -6.16
CA HIS A 45 -1.71 -7.14 -5.57
C HIS A 45 -1.76 -8.60 -6.03
N GLY A 46 -2.96 -9.19 -6.11
CA GLY A 46 -3.15 -10.55 -6.63
C GLY A 46 -2.62 -10.71 -8.06
N VAL A 47 -2.96 -9.77 -8.94
CA VAL A 47 -2.46 -9.74 -10.33
C VAL A 47 -0.94 -9.57 -10.38
N PHE A 48 -0.34 -8.81 -9.46
CA PHE A 48 1.10 -8.65 -9.37
C PHE A 48 1.80 -9.94 -8.90
N VAL A 49 1.24 -10.64 -7.92
CA VAL A 49 1.75 -11.93 -7.45
C VAL A 49 1.66 -12.99 -8.56
N GLU A 50 0.56 -13.03 -9.31
CA GLU A 50 0.44 -13.89 -10.49
C GLU A 50 1.48 -13.55 -11.56
N LYS A 51 1.69 -12.26 -11.86
CA LYS A 51 2.74 -11.83 -12.78
C LYS A 51 4.13 -12.26 -12.31
N LEU A 52 4.45 -12.10 -11.03
CA LEU A 52 5.72 -12.52 -10.43
C LEU A 52 5.91 -14.04 -10.50
N ALA A 53 4.86 -14.83 -10.22
CA ALA A 53 4.90 -16.28 -10.36
C ALA A 53 5.17 -16.70 -11.82
N ASN A 54 4.63 -15.95 -12.78
CA ASN A 54 4.84 -16.18 -14.21
C ASN A 54 6.19 -15.64 -14.74
N TYR A 55 7.00 -14.95 -13.93
CA TYR A 55 8.38 -14.57 -14.30
C TYR A 55 9.38 -15.74 -14.17
N HIS A 56 8.91 -16.92 -13.80
CA HIS A 56 9.72 -18.13 -13.70
C HIS A 56 9.72 -18.93 -15.02
N GLU A 57 10.06 -18.28 -16.14
CA GLU A 57 10.44 -18.89 -17.43
C GLU A 57 11.64 -18.12 -18.03
#